data_AF-A0A2R3IZP8-F1
#
_entry.id   AF-A0A2R3IZP8-F1
#
_cell.length_a   1.000
_cell.length_b   1.000
_cell.length_c   1.000
_cell.angle_alpha   90.00
_cell.angle_beta   90.00
_cell.angle_gamma   90.00
#
_symmetry.space_group_name_H-M   'P 1'
#
loop_
_entity.id
_entity.type
_entity.pdbx_description
1 polymer ?
#
loop_
_entity_poly.entity_id
_entity_poly.type
_entity_poly.pdbx_seq_one_letter_code
_entity_poly.pdbx_strand_id
1 'polypeptide(L)' 'MAIRLGRYFDTSAQFWMNLQSEYSLATAYAANGEQIEHEIEPLLAHG' A
#
# COMPACT_ATOMS: atom_id res chain seq x y z
N MET A 1 0.25 -5.23 -15.03
CA MET A 1 1.56 -4.74 -15.50
C MET A 1 2.73 -5.53 -14.89
N ALA A 2 2.74 -5.77 -13.57
CA ALA A 2 3.81 -6.45 -12.84
C ALA A 2 4.37 -7.74 -13.50
N ILE A 3 3.52 -8.64 -14.01
CA ILE A 3 3.97 -9.87 -14.70
C ILE A 3 4.81 -9.56 -15.95
N ARG A 4 4.40 -8.56 -16.74
CA ARG A 4 5.11 -8.17 -17.97
C ARG A 4 6.45 -7.51 -17.66
N LEU A 5 6.47 -6.59 -16.70
CA LEU A 5 7.71 -5.93 -16.25
C LEU A 5 8.68 -6.93 -15.63
N GLY A 6 8.18 -7.87 -14.82
CA GLY A 6 9.01 -8.93 -14.25
C GLY A 6 9.68 -9.80 -15.31
N ARG A 7 8.91 -10.23 -16.32
CA ARG A 7 9.48 -11.00 -17.45
C ARG A 7 10.48 -10.19 -18.27
N TYR A 8 10.23 -8.90 -18.47
CA TYR A 8 11.07 -8.05 -19.32
C TYR A 8 12.39 -7.65 -18.65
N PHE A 9 12.36 -7.38 -17.34
CA PHE A 9 13.53 -6.90 -16.58
C PHE A 9 14.21 -7.99 -15.73
N ASP A 10 13.80 -9.26 -15.87
CA ASP A 10 14.27 -10.38 -15.05
C ASP A 10 14.11 -10.14 -13.54
N THR A 11 12.97 -9.57 -13.15
CA THR A 11 12.58 -9.34 -11.76
C THR A 11 11.32 -10.13 -11.41
N SER A 12 11.00 -10.25 -10.12
CA SER A 12 9.71 -10.83 -9.73
C SER A 12 8.55 -9.87 -10.02
N ALA A 13 7.35 -10.40 -10.27
CA ALA A 13 6.15 -9.57 -10.33
C ALA A 13 5.84 -8.94 -8.96
N GLN A 14 6.16 -9.63 -7.86
CA GLN A 14 5.95 -9.14 -6.51
C GLN A 14 6.76 -7.88 -6.22
N PHE A 15 7.99 -7.77 -6.75
CA PHE A 15 8.79 -6.55 -6.66
C PHE A 15 8.02 -5.32 -7.15
N TRP A 16 7.41 -5.40 -8.32
CA TRP A 16 6.63 -4.30 -8.88
C TRP A 16 5.33 -4.03 -8.11
N MET A 17 4.68 -5.07 -7.60
CA MET A 17 3.48 -4.91 -6.78
C MET A 17 3.79 -4.23 -5.44
N ASN A 18 4.94 -4.51 -4.83
CA ASN A 18 5.35 -3.87 -3.59
C ASN A 18 5.52 -2.35 -3.79
N LEU A 19 6.24 -1.94 -4.84
CA LEU A 19 6.41 -0.51 -5.17
C LEU A 19 5.07 0.19 -5.40
N GLN A 20 4.15 -0.47 -6.12
CA GLN A 20 2.81 0.07 -6.35
C GLN A 20 2.02 0.21 -5.05
N SER A 21 2.05 -0.81 -4.19
CA SER A 21 1.35 -0.79 -2.90
C SER A 21 1.90 0.27 -1.98
N GLU A 22 3.23 0.42 -1.88
CA GLU A 22 3.88 1.45 -1.07
C GLU A 22 3.47 2.86 -1.53
N TYR A 23 3.50 3.12 -2.84
CA TYR A 23 3.05 4.40 -3.38
C TYR A 23 1.56 4.65 -3.10
N SER A 24 0.70 3.66 -3.33
CA SER A 24 -0.73 3.78 -3.06
C SER A 24 -1.02 4.04 -1.58
N LEU A 25 -0.32 3.38 -0.66
CA LEU A 25 -0.45 3.60 0.78
C LEU A 25 0.04 4.99 1.16
N ALA A 26 1.23 5.40 0.70
CA ALA A 26 1.79 6.71 1.00
C ALA A 26 0.88 7.86 0.54
N THR A 27 0.33 7.75 -0.66
CA THR A 27 -0.59 8.76 -1.20
C THR A 27 -1.94 8.78 -0.49
N ALA A 28 -2.52 7.61 -0.21
CA ALA A 28 -3.78 7.52 0.53
C ALA A 28 -3.66 8.06 1.96
N TYR A 29 -2.55 7.76 2.63
CA TYR A 29 -2.28 8.22 3.99
C TYR A 29 -1.96 9.70 4.04
N ALA A 30 -1.22 10.24 3.07
CA ALA A 30 -1.01 11.68 2.95
C ALA A 30 -2.31 12.46 2.70
N ALA A 31 -3.28 11.87 1.99
CA ALA A 31 -4.56 12.50 1.69
C ALA A 31 -5.56 12.41 2.84
N ASN A 32 -5.66 11.25 3.50
CA ASN A 32 -6.77 10.93 4.41
C ASN A 32 -6.33 10.29 5.74
N GLY A 33 -5.03 10.16 6.00
CA GLY A 33 -4.50 9.40 7.14
C GLY A 33 -4.98 9.92 8.48
N GLU A 34 -4.85 11.23 8.73
CA GLU A 34 -5.30 11.85 9.99
C GLU A 34 -6.80 11.66 10.23
N GLN A 35 -7.61 11.79 9.17
CA GLN A 35 -9.05 11.59 9.27
C GLN A 35 -9.38 10.14 9.63
N ILE A 36 -8.75 9.17 8.97
CA ILE A 36 -8.94 7.74 9.22
C ILE A 36 -8.58 7.39 10.67
N GLU A 37 -7.45 7.91 11.17
CA GLU A 37 -7.01 7.65 12.55
C GLU A 37 -7.92 8.27 13.60
N HIS A 38 -8.50 9.43 13.31
CA HIS A 38 -9.46 10.08 14.20
C HIS A 38 -10.82 9.35 14.24
N GLU A 39 -11.28 8.82 13.10
CA GLU A 39 -12.59 8.19 12.97
C GLU A 39 -12.62 6.71 13.38
N ILE A 40 -11.48 6.01 13.33
CA ILE A 40 -11.40 4.56 13.57
C ILE A 40 -10.59 4.26 14.84
N GLU A 41 -11.27 3.71 15.85
CA GLU A 41 -10.62 3.15 17.03
C GLU A 41 -10.13 1.72 16.76
N PRO A 42 -8.88 1.35 17.10
CA PRO A 42 -8.38 -0.01 16.92
C PRO A 42 -9.17 -1.04 17.74
N LEU A 43 -9.51 -2.19 17.14
CA LEU A 43 -10.26 -3.26 17.82
C LEU A 43 -9.62 -3.73 19.13
N LEU A 44 -8.29 -3.76 19.22
CA LEU A 44 -7.57 -4.16 20.44
C LEU A 44 -7.63 -3.10 21.56
N ALA A 45 -8.04 -1.86 21.24
CA ALA A 45 -8.30 -0.81 22.21
C ALA A 45 -9.74 -0.86 22.76
N HIS A 46 -10.65 -1.52 22.04
CA HIS A 46 -11.98 -1.86 22.55
C HIS A 46 -11.85 -2.98 23.60
N GLY A 47 -11.93 -2.59 24.88
CA GLY A 47 -11.91 -3.50 26.02
C GLY A 47 -13.07 -4.48 26.08
#